data_AF-A0A1A3SV13-F1
#
_entry.id   AF-A0A1A3SV13-F1
#
_cell.length_a   1.000
_cell.length_b   1.000
_cell.length_c   1.000
_cell.angle_alpha   90.00
_cell.angle_beta   90.00
_cell.angle_gamma   90.00
#
_symmetry.space_group_name_H-M   'P 1'
#
loop_
_entity.id
_entity.type
_entity.pdbx_description
1 polymer ?
#
loop_
_entity_poly.entity_id
_entity_poly.type
_entity_poly.pdbx_seq_one_letter_code
_entity_poly.pdbx_strand_id
1 'polypeptide(L)'
;MGGHVKKIIISAGVGATGLAIGALGLSGAGIASAAPDVVGMTYGDAVSKIEEGGGTAKIAVTVGDRQDAMGDCLVTNAADAPFVRDLVGSFGHADNEVLLTLNCNRGAATATTPGASAASPEGRAFTAKAEEAAAAQQSQQEELAQAGETPGATENIPAG
;
A
#
# COMPACT_ATOMS: atom_id res chain seq x y z
N MET A 1 74.28 -7.51 -3.18
CA MET A 1 73.06 -8.34 -3.21
C MET A 1 73.44 -9.79 -3.40
N GLY A 2 72.89 -10.71 -2.62
CA GLY A 2 73.10 -12.15 -2.80
C GLY A 2 72.84 -12.92 -1.52
N GLY A 3 71.57 -12.98 -1.12
CA GLY A 3 71.13 -13.67 0.09
C GLY A 3 71.22 -15.18 -0.03
N HIS A 4 71.76 -15.81 1.01
CA HIS A 4 71.33 -17.13 1.43
C HIS A 4 70.17 -16.98 2.40
N VAL A 5 69.31 -18.01 2.45
CA VAL A 5 68.55 -18.55 3.60
C VAL A 5 67.18 -19.01 3.08
N LYS A 6 66.56 -20.11 3.49
CA LYS A 6 66.91 -21.38 4.17
C LYS A 6 65.55 -22.10 4.23
N LYS A 7 65.52 -23.41 3.99
CA LYS A 7 64.29 -24.21 3.99
C LYS A 7 63.51 -24.05 5.30
N ILE A 8 62.23 -23.68 5.22
CA ILE A 8 61.29 -23.66 6.35
C ILE A 8 60.21 -24.71 6.09
N ILE A 9 60.17 -25.70 6.99
CA ILE A 9 59.13 -26.72 7.14
C ILE A 9 58.03 -26.09 8.00
N ILE A 10 56.76 -26.15 7.56
CA ILE A 10 55.62 -25.65 8.33
C ILE A 10 54.82 -26.84 8.86
N SER A 11 55.00 -27.06 10.15
CA SER A 11 54.17 -27.84 11.08
C SER A 11 52.75 -27.27 11.17
N ALA A 12 51.76 -28.16 11.32
CA ALA A 12 50.39 -27.83 11.66
C ALA A 12 50.34 -26.94 12.90
N GLY A 13 50.08 -25.66 12.69
CA GLY A 13 49.99 -24.63 13.70
C GLY A 13 49.18 -23.48 13.12
N VAL A 14 48.11 -23.14 13.83
CA VAL A 14 47.22 -21.99 13.68
C VAL A 14 47.80 -20.85 12.82
N GLY A 15 47.19 -20.59 11.66
CA GLY A 15 47.41 -19.35 10.92
C GLY A 15 47.38 -19.47 9.40
N ALA A 16 46.25 -19.05 8.81
CA ALA A 16 46.09 -18.49 7.47
C ALA A 16 46.37 -19.34 6.20
N THR A 17 45.32 -19.37 5.37
CA THR A 17 45.31 -19.50 3.89
C THR A 17 45.64 -20.85 3.25
N GLY A 18 44.58 -21.61 2.97
CA GLY A 18 44.57 -22.72 2.01
C GLY A 18 43.13 -23.09 1.66
N LEU A 19 42.75 -22.84 0.41
CA LEU A 19 41.40 -22.88 -0.14
C LEU A 19 40.76 -24.27 -0.10
N ALA A 20 39.66 -24.39 0.64
CA ALA A 20 38.55 -25.30 0.36
C ALA A 20 37.29 -24.67 0.97
N ILE A 21 36.78 -23.63 0.30
CA ILE A 21 35.53 -22.99 0.66
C ILE A 21 34.41 -23.98 0.31
N GLY A 22 34.08 -24.85 1.25
CA GLY A 22 32.77 -25.50 1.29
C GLY A 22 31.73 -24.45 1.63
N ALA A 23 31.45 -23.55 0.67
CA ALA A 23 30.34 -22.63 0.79
C ALA A 23 29.07 -23.49 0.82
N LEU A 24 28.50 -23.61 2.00
CA LEU A 24 27.10 -23.94 2.19
C LEU A 24 26.31 -22.96 1.31
N GLY A 25 25.91 -23.40 0.13
CA GLY A 25 25.02 -22.68 -0.75
C GLY A 25 23.61 -22.63 -0.14
N LEU A 26 23.44 -21.77 0.86
CA LEU A 26 22.14 -21.27 1.32
C LEU A 26 21.75 -19.99 0.57
N SER A 27 22.32 -19.78 -0.62
CA SER A 27 21.91 -18.76 -1.58
C SER A 27 20.54 -19.13 -2.17
N GLY A 28 19.50 -18.88 -1.40
CA GLY A 28 18.12 -19.20 -1.77
C GLY A 28 17.09 -18.93 -0.68
N ALA A 29 17.49 -18.47 0.51
CA ALA A 29 16.56 -17.79 1.40
C ALA A 29 16.24 -16.43 0.77
N GLY A 30 15.29 -16.43 -0.17
CA GLY A 30 14.60 -15.20 -0.54
C GLY A 30 14.18 -14.50 0.75
N ILE A 31 14.41 -13.20 0.82
CA ILE A 31 13.78 -12.38 1.85
C ILE A 31 12.28 -12.71 1.79
N ALA A 32 11.75 -13.34 2.83
CA ALA A 32 10.31 -13.42 3.01
C ALA A 32 9.86 -12.00 3.35
N SER A 33 9.72 -11.17 2.31
CA SER A 33 9.04 -9.90 2.45
C SER A 33 7.58 -10.26 2.64
N ALA A 34 7.10 -10.18 3.88
CA ALA A 34 5.66 -10.24 4.11
C ALA A 34 5.00 -9.14 3.28
N ALA A 35 3.84 -9.43 2.71
CA ALA A 35 3.01 -8.43 2.05
C ALA A 35 2.98 -7.13 2.89
N PRO A 36 3.23 -5.96 2.26
CA PRO A 36 3.31 -4.71 2.98
C PRO A 36 2.00 -4.41 3.71
N ASP A 37 2.09 -3.84 4.91
CA ASP A 37 0.92 -3.44 5.69
C ASP A 37 0.25 -2.22 5.04
N VAL A 38 -0.69 -2.49 4.15
CA VAL A 38 -1.49 -1.51 3.39
C VAL A 38 -2.99 -1.65 3.63
N VAL A 39 -3.40 -2.57 4.53
CA VAL A 39 -4.82 -2.76 4.88
C VAL A 39 -5.32 -1.50 5.57
N GLY A 40 -6.48 -1.00 5.12
CA GLY A 40 -7.07 0.26 5.58
C GLY A 40 -6.60 1.51 4.82
N MET A 41 -5.61 1.41 3.92
CA MET A 41 -5.23 2.49 3.02
C MET A 41 -6.20 2.61 1.83
N THR A 42 -6.19 3.77 1.17
CA THR A 42 -6.79 3.87 -0.16
C THR A 42 -5.97 3.06 -1.17
N TYR A 43 -6.59 2.59 -2.24
CA TYR A 43 -5.89 1.86 -3.29
C TYR A 43 -4.76 2.70 -3.90
N GLY A 44 -4.97 4.00 -4.13
CA GLY A 44 -3.92 4.89 -4.64
C GLY A 44 -2.70 4.97 -3.72
N ASP A 45 -2.92 5.11 -2.41
CA ASP A 45 -1.84 5.15 -1.41
C ASP A 45 -1.14 3.79 -1.30
N ALA A 46 -1.92 2.70 -1.33
CA ALA A 46 -1.41 1.34 -1.26
C ALA A 46 -0.52 1.01 -2.46
N VAL A 47 -0.93 1.38 -3.68
CA VAL A 47 -0.12 1.22 -4.91
C VAL A 47 1.20 1.95 -4.75
N SER A 48 1.16 3.23 -4.37
CA SER A 48 2.36 4.04 -4.18
C SER A 48 3.34 3.40 -3.20
N LYS A 49 2.84 2.95 -2.03
CA LYS A 49 3.66 2.31 -0.99
C LYS A 49 4.23 0.94 -1.43
N ILE A 50 3.48 0.17 -2.21
CA ILE A 50 3.94 -1.13 -2.75
C ILE A 50 5.04 -0.90 -3.78
N GLU A 51 4.88 0.07 -4.68
CA GLU A 51 5.85 0.39 -5.72
C GLU A 51 7.13 1.00 -5.16
N GLU A 52 7.04 1.85 -4.13
CA GLU A 52 8.20 2.33 -3.36
C GLU A 52 9.02 1.19 -2.76
N GLY A 53 8.36 0.09 -2.36
CA GLY A 53 8.98 -1.14 -1.88
C GLY A 53 9.53 -2.06 -2.97
N GLY A 54 9.40 -1.70 -4.26
CA GLY A 54 9.81 -2.51 -5.40
C GLY A 54 8.83 -3.62 -5.79
N GLY A 55 7.64 -3.64 -5.17
CA GLY A 55 6.56 -4.57 -5.50
C GLY A 55 5.66 -4.04 -6.62
N THR A 56 4.71 -4.86 -7.04
CA THR A 56 3.68 -4.52 -8.04
C THR A 56 2.32 -4.88 -7.47
N ALA A 57 1.47 -3.87 -7.28
CA ALA A 57 0.10 -4.06 -6.84
C ALA A 57 -0.75 -4.69 -7.95
N LYS A 58 -1.52 -5.73 -7.61
CA LYS A 58 -2.48 -6.40 -8.49
C LYS A 58 -3.83 -6.51 -7.79
N ILE A 59 -4.90 -6.06 -8.43
CA ILE A 59 -6.25 -6.20 -7.90
C ILE A 59 -6.68 -7.67 -8.06
N ALA A 60 -6.93 -8.36 -6.96
CA ALA A 60 -7.41 -9.73 -6.95
C ALA A 60 -8.94 -9.80 -6.84
N VAL A 61 -9.51 -8.98 -5.96
CA VAL A 61 -10.95 -8.95 -5.69
C VAL A 61 -11.38 -7.50 -5.49
N THR A 62 -12.52 -7.14 -6.10
CA THR A 62 -13.18 -5.86 -5.88
C THR A 62 -14.59 -6.10 -5.42
N VAL A 63 -14.98 -5.45 -4.32
CA VAL A 63 -16.35 -5.46 -3.80
C VAL A 63 -16.97 -4.07 -4.01
N GLY A 64 -18.09 -4.02 -4.74
CA GLY A 64 -18.78 -2.78 -5.13
C GLY A 64 -18.47 -2.34 -6.56
N ASP A 65 -19.26 -1.40 -7.08
CA ASP A 65 -19.25 -0.96 -8.49
C ASP A 65 -18.75 0.47 -8.72
N ARG A 66 -18.17 1.14 -7.70
CA ARG A 66 -17.62 2.50 -7.84
C ARG A 66 -16.31 2.55 -8.64
N GLN A 67 -16.37 2.26 -9.94
CA GLN A 67 -15.21 2.30 -10.85
C GLN A 67 -14.61 3.71 -10.99
N ASP A 68 -15.45 4.76 -10.96
CA ASP A 68 -14.98 6.14 -11.11
C ASP A 68 -14.10 6.63 -9.94
N ALA A 69 -14.17 5.95 -8.79
CA ALA A 69 -13.43 6.28 -7.58
C ALA A 69 -12.53 5.12 -7.12
N MET A 70 -11.97 4.34 -8.06
CA MET A 70 -11.12 3.18 -7.75
C MET A 70 -9.90 3.53 -6.89
N GLY A 71 -9.30 4.70 -7.11
CA GLY A 71 -8.20 5.22 -6.27
C GLY A 71 -8.59 5.33 -4.79
N ASP A 72 -9.86 5.63 -4.53
CA ASP A 72 -10.44 5.75 -3.21
C ASP A 72 -11.04 4.43 -2.71
N CYS A 73 -10.83 3.26 -3.31
CA CYS A 73 -11.28 2.03 -2.69
C CYS A 73 -10.40 1.68 -1.47
N LEU A 74 -11.00 1.16 -0.39
CA LEU A 74 -10.20 0.73 0.77
C LEU A 74 -9.63 -0.66 0.52
N VAL A 75 -8.36 -0.84 0.82
CA VAL A 75 -7.75 -2.18 0.86
C VAL A 75 -8.24 -2.89 2.11
N THR A 76 -8.86 -4.05 1.95
CA THR A 76 -9.33 -4.89 3.07
C THR A 76 -8.47 -6.13 3.29
N ASN A 77 -7.68 -6.52 2.28
CA ASN A 77 -6.68 -7.57 2.41
C ASN A 77 -5.55 -7.34 1.41
N ALA A 78 -4.33 -7.66 1.83
CA ALA A 78 -3.15 -7.71 0.99
C ALA A 78 -2.42 -9.03 1.23
N ALA A 79 -2.01 -9.70 0.16
CA ALA A 79 -1.30 -10.97 0.23
C ALA A 79 -0.30 -11.10 -0.91
N ASP A 80 0.83 -11.76 -0.67
CA ASP A 80 1.80 -12.06 -1.71
C ASP A 80 1.23 -13.09 -2.70
N ALA A 81 1.60 -12.97 -3.97
CA ALA A 81 1.11 -13.89 -4.99
C ALA A 81 1.57 -15.34 -4.72
N PRO A 82 0.65 -16.30 -4.54
CA PRO A 82 1.00 -17.67 -4.16
C PRO A 82 1.31 -18.59 -5.36
N PHE A 83 1.51 -18.02 -6.55
CA PHE A 83 1.57 -18.77 -7.80
C PHE A 83 2.88 -18.56 -8.57
N VAL A 84 3.16 -19.54 -9.42
CA VAL A 84 4.24 -19.51 -10.41
C VAL A 84 3.63 -19.16 -11.77
N ARG A 85 4.28 -18.27 -12.53
CA ARG A 85 3.88 -17.93 -13.90
C ARG A 85 5.11 -17.82 -14.80
N ASP A 86 4.89 -17.69 -16.11
CA ASP A 86 5.97 -17.38 -17.04
C ASP A 86 6.45 -15.94 -16.81
N LEU A 87 7.72 -15.81 -16.46
CA LEU A 87 8.45 -14.57 -16.26
C LEU A 87 9.53 -14.48 -17.33
N VAL A 88 9.19 -13.89 -18.47
CA VAL A 88 10.11 -13.62 -19.60
C VAL A 88 10.92 -14.86 -20.01
N GLY A 89 10.24 -15.96 -20.32
CA GLY A 89 10.86 -17.16 -20.88
C GLY A 89 11.35 -18.18 -19.85
N SER A 90 11.02 -18.00 -18.58
CA SER A 90 11.20 -19.00 -17.52
C SER A 90 10.02 -18.98 -16.55
N PHE A 91 9.58 -20.14 -16.11
CA PHE A 91 8.62 -20.23 -15.01
C PHE A 91 9.31 -19.82 -13.70
N GLY A 92 8.71 -18.87 -12.99
CA GLY A 92 9.20 -18.37 -11.71
C GLY A 92 8.05 -17.96 -10.80
N HIS A 93 8.33 -17.91 -9.50
CA HIS A 93 7.36 -17.48 -8.51
C HIS A 93 7.13 -15.96 -8.65
N ALA A 94 5.88 -15.51 -8.50
CA ALA A 94 5.53 -14.09 -8.68
C ALA A 94 5.84 -13.26 -7.40
N ASP A 95 7.07 -13.35 -6.90
CA ASP A 95 7.47 -12.83 -5.58
C ASP A 95 7.36 -11.30 -5.45
N ASN A 96 7.27 -10.58 -6.57
CA ASN A 96 7.11 -9.12 -6.60
C ASN A 96 5.64 -8.68 -6.73
N GLU A 97 4.68 -9.59 -6.84
CA GLU A 97 3.26 -9.25 -6.98
C GLU A 97 2.53 -9.30 -5.64
N VAL A 98 1.89 -8.20 -5.27
CA VAL A 98 1.02 -8.10 -4.09
C VAL A 98 -0.42 -8.07 -4.57
N LEU A 99 -1.20 -9.08 -4.18
CA LEU A 99 -2.61 -9.23 -4.46
C LEU A 99 -3.44 -8.41 -3.46
N LEU A 100 -4.25 -7.49 -3.96
CA LEU A 100 -5.09 -6.60 -3.16
C LEU A 100 -6.57 -6.98 -3.29
N THR A 101 -7.25 -7.06 -2.15
CA THR A 101 -8.71 -7.09 -2.06
C THR A 101 -9.21 -5.70 -1.70
N LEU A 102 -10.10 -5.17 -2.53
CA LEU A 102 -10.62 -3.82 -2.43
C LEU A 102 -12.10 -3.83 -2.02
N ASN A 103 -12.47 -2.89 -1.16
CA ASN A 103 -13.84 -2.53 -0.87
C ASN A 103 -14.12 -1.10 -1.34
N CYS A 104 -14.96 -1.00 -2.37
CA CYS A 104 -15.38 0.25 -3.00
C CYS A 104 -16.78 0.70 -2.53
N ASN A 105 -17.36 0.01 -1.55
CA ASN A 105 -18.58 0.42 -0.86
C ASN A 105 -18.23 1.47 0.20
N ARG A 106 -18.07 2.73 -0.26
CA ARG A 106 -17.87 3.87 0.63
C ARG A 106 -19.22 4.33 1.19
N GLY A 107 -19.44 4.05 2.47
CA GLY A 107 -20.57 4.55 3.23
C GLY A 107 -21.88 3.77 3.07
N ALA A 108 -22.97 4.38 3.51
CA ALA A 108 -24.30 3.79 3.41
C ALA A 108 -24.77 3.77 1.95
N ALA A 109 -25.44 2.69 1.55
CA ALA A 109 -26.03 2.56 0.23
C ALA A 109 -27.12 3.63 0.01
N THR A 110 -27.12 4.24 -1.17
CA THR A 110 -28.19 5.13 -1.64
C THR A 110 -28.89 4.49 -2.84
N ALA A 111 -29.91 5.17 -3.39
CA ALA A 111 -30.60 4.68 -4.59
C ALA A 111 -29.66 4.53 -5.81
N THR A 112 -28.60 5.32 -5.90
CA THR A 112 -27.69 5.38 -7.06
C THR A 112 -26.24 5.10 -6.69
N THR A 113 -25.98 4.73 -5.44
CA THR A 113 -24.61 4.54 -4.98
C THR A 113 -24.52 3.31 -4.08
N PRO A 114 -23.71 2.30 -4.46
CA PRO A 114 -23.57 1.08 -3.67
C PRO A 114 -22.97 1.39 -2.29
N GLY A 115 -23.23 0.57 -1.28
CA GLY A 115 -22.74 0.86 0.06
C GLY A 115 -23.15 -0.19 1.07
N ALA A 116 -22.74 0.00 2.32
CA ALA A 116 -23.29 -0.76 3.44
C ALA A 116 -24.79 -0.51 3.51
N SER A 117 -25.60 -1.56 3.64
CA SER A 117 -27.04 -1.40 3.76
C SER A 117 -27.39 -0.52 4.97
N ALA A 118 -28.37 0.37 4.85
CA ALA A 118 -28.82 1.20 5.98
C ALA A 118 -29.28 0.36 7.20
N ALA A 119 -29.66 -0.90 6.97
CA ALA A 119 -30.02 -1.86 8.02
C ALA A 119 -28.80 -2.57 8.66
N SER A 120 -27.59 -2.42 8.13
CA SER A 120 -26.38 -3.00 8.73
C SER A 120 -25.80 -2.07 9.82
N PRO A 121 -25.06 -2.61 10.81
CA PRO A 121 -24.36 -1.80 11.79
C PRO A 121 -23.44 -0.74 11.15
N GLU A 122 -22.74 -1.11 10.09
CA GLU A 122 -21.80 -0.25 9.36
C GLU A 122 -22.53 0.87 8.62
N GLY A 123 -23.66 0.55 7.97
CA GLY A 123 -24.50 1.55 7.31
C GLY A 123 -25.06 2.57 8.29
N ARG A 124 -25.56 2.12 9.45
CA ARG A 124 -26.02 3.02 10.52
C ARG A 124 -24.90 3.89 11.09
N ALA A 125 -23.74 3.30 11.36
CA ALA A 125 -22.58 4.03 11.87
C ALA A 125 -22.13 5.12 10.90
N PHE A 126 -22.13 4.82 9.60
CA PHE A 126 -21.81 5.80 8.57
C PHE A 126 -22.85 6.92 8.52
N THR A 127 -24.14 6.60 8.52
CA THR A 127 -25.21 7.62 8.52
C THR A 127 -25.10 8.55 9.73
N ALA A 128 -24.90 8.00 10.93
CA ALA A 128 -24.73 8.82 12.13
C ALA A 128 -23.50 9.74 12.04
N LYS A 129 -22.37 9.24 11.53
CA LYS A 129 -21.16 10.05 11.30
C LYS A 129 -21.37 11.14 10.25
N ALA A 130 -22.13 10.84 9.20
CA ALA A 130 -22.46 11.81 8.15
C ALA A 130 -23.39 12.92 8.68
N GLU A 131 -24.37 12.57 9.51
CA GLU A 131 -25.25 13.54 10.18
C GLU A 131 -24.48 14.44 11.15
N GLU A 132 -23.57 13.87 11.95
CA GLU A 132 -22.67 14.64 12.83
C GLU A 132 -21.81 15.64 12.03
N ALA A 133 -21.21 15.19 10.91
CA ALA A 133 -20.39 16.04 10.06
C ALA A 133 -21.20 17.14 9.37
N ALA A 134 -22.42 16.83 8.90
CA ALA A 134 -23.32 17.81 8.30
C ALA A 134 -23.73 18.89 9.31
N ALA A 135 -24.07 18.50 10.55
CA ALA A 135 -24.39 19.45 11.62
C ALA A 135 -23.20 20.38 11.94
N ALA A 136 -21.97 19.84 12.00
CA ALA A 136 -20.76 20.63 12.21
C ALA A 136 -20.45 21.58 11.04
N GLN A 137 -20.77 21.20 9.80
CA GLN A 137 -20.63 22.08 8.64
C GLN A 137 -21.68 23.19 8.63
N GLN A 138 -22.92 22.88 9.03
CA GLN A 138 -23.97 23.89 9.17
C GLN A 138 -23.62 24.92 10.23
N SER A 139 -23.16 24.49 11.40
CA SER A 139 -22.74 25.42 12.46
C SER A 139 -21.58 26.32 12.04
N GLN A 140 -20.60 25.78 11.28
CA GLN A 140 -19.50 26.58 10.73
C GLN A 140 -20.00 27.59 9.68
N GLN A 141 -20.93 27.20 8.82
CA GLN A 141 -21.53 28.10 7.83
C GLN A 141 -22.36 29.21 8.48
N GLU A 142 -23.11 28.89 9.54
CA GLU A 142 -23.88 29.87 10.31
C GLU A 142 -22.95 30.85 11.04
N GLU A 143 -21.82 30.39 11.58
CA GLU A 143 -20.82 31.25 12.21
C GLU A 143 -20.14 32.18 11.19
N LEU A 144 -19.76 31.67 10.00
CA LEU A 144 -19.22 32.49 8.91
C LEU A 144 -20.25 33.51 8.39
N ALA A 145 -21.51 33.11 8.27
CA ALA A 145 -22.60 34.02 7.87
C ALA A 145 -22.87 35.11 8.92
N GLN A 146 -22.74 34.79 10.22
CA GLN A 146 -22.85 35.76 11.31
C GLN A 146 -21.63 36.67 11.42
N ALA A 147 -20.45 36.18 11.04
CA ALA A 147 -19.22 36.98 10.92
C ALA A 147 -19.21 37.91 9.69
N GLY A 148 -20.23 37.83 8.82
CA GLY A 148 -20.39 38.70 7.65
C GLY A 148 -19.53 38.29 6.44
N GLU A 149 -18.79 37.19 6.53
CA GLU A 149 -18.03 36.62 5.42
C GLU A 149 -18.95 35.64 4.67
N THR A 150 -19.70 36.13 3.69
CA THR A 150 -20.42 35.23 2.78
C THR A 150 -19.45 34.69 1.72
N PRO A 151 -19.24 33.36 1.63
CA PRO A 151 -18.50 32.77 0.52
C PRO A 151 -19.32 32.97 -0.75
N GLY A 152 -18.89 33.89 -1.61
CA GLY A 152 -19.50 34.11 -2.93
C GLY A 152 -20.12 35.48 -3.20
N ALA A 153 -19.87 36.50 -2.38
CA ALA A 153 -20.14 37.87 -2.82
C ALA A 153 -19.06 38.29 -3.84
N THR A 154 -19.31 38.02 -5.12
CA THR A 154 -18.67 38.76 -6.21
C THR A 154 -19.02 40.23 -6.03
N GLU A 155 -18.08 40.95 -5.45
CA GLU A 155 -18.08 42.40 -5.29
C GLU A 155 -18.41 43.03 -6.65
N ASN A 156 -19.54 43.74 -6.70
CA ASN A 156 -19.91 44.53 -7.86
C ASN A 156 -18.80 45.57 -8.10
N ILE A 157 -17.94 45.32 -9.09
CA ILE A 157 -16.98 46.30 -9.59
C ILE A 157 -17.81 47.45 -10.18
N PRO A 158 -17.73 48.68 -9.64
CA PRO A 158 -18.43 49.80 -10.24
C PRO A 158 -17.82 50.11 -11.60
N ALA A 159 -18.66 50.14 -12.64
CA ALA A 159 -18.30 50.71 -13.92
C ALA A 159 -18.05 52.21 -13.74
N GLY A 160 -16.79 52.62 -13.89
CA GLY A 160 -16.33 54.01 -13.95
C GLY A 160 -15.25 54.13 -15.00
#